data_AF-A0A914WR24-F1
#
_entry.id   AF-A0A914WR24-F1
#
_cell.length_a   1.000
_cell.length_b   1.000
_cell.length_c   1.000
_cell.angle_alpha   90.00
_cell.angle_beta   90.00
_cell.angle_gamma   90.00
#
_symmetry.space_group_name_H-M   'P 1'
#
loop_
_entity.id
_entity.type
_entity.pdbx_description
1 polymer ?
#
loop_
_entity_poly.entity_id
_entity_poly.type
_entity_poly.pdbx_seq_one_letter_code
_entity_poly.pdbx_strand_id
1 'polypeptide(L)'
;MAGQYRRQWLTDKCIPLVREITFENAEELTEEGLPFVILFRDPSDTEADKMYTEQVVRELHDQKTSVNCLVADGKKFAHPLHHLGKSEKDLPLLAIDSFRHMYLFPDMTQITVPGKLRQFILDLHSGKLHREFHHGPDPTTPDQQLEAQAPGQQPNQGGQQTDPPESVFNKLKPSDNRYTLLEKQEL
;
A
#
# COMPACT_ATOMS: atom_id res chain seq x y z
N MET A 1 -0.28 36.41 -0.92
CA MET A 1 -1.25 35.77 -1.83
C MET A 1 -0.57 35.16 -3.08
N ALA A 2 0.10 35.93 -3.96
CA ALA A 2 0.70 35.39 -5.21
C ALA A 2 1.81 34.34 -5.04
N GLY A 3 2.62 34.42 -3.96
CA GLY A 3 3.69 33.45 -3.69
C GLY A 3 3.20 32.05 -3.29
N GLN A 4 2.00 31.96 -2.69
CA GLN A 4 1.42 30.70 -2.24
C GLN A 4 0.81 29.93 -3.41
N TYR A 5 0.17 30.63 -4.34
CA TYR A 5 -0.35 30.08 -5.59
C TYR A 5 0.77 29.47 -6.47
N ARG A 6 1.90 30.16 -6.61
CA ARG A 6 3.05 29.64 -7.38
C ARG A 6 3.64 28.37 -6.78
N ARG A 7 3.77 28.30 -5.45
CA ARG A 7 4.26 27.09 -4.78
C ARG A 7 3.30 25.92 -4.99
N GLN A 8 2.00 26.14 -4.79
CA GLN A 8 0.99 25.11 -5.02
C GLN A 8 1.02 24.59 -6.46
N TRP A 9 1.09 25.50 -7.44
CA TRP A 9 1.17 25.14 -8.86
C TRP A 9 2.44 24.34 -9.19
N LEU A 10 3.60 24.73 -8.63
CA LEU A 10 4.85 23.98 -8.81
C LEU A 10 4.76 22.59 -8.17
N THR A 11 4.22 22.48 -6.95
CA THR A 11 4.02 21.21 -6.26
C THR A 11 3.13 20.28 -7.10
N ASP A 12 1.99 20.77 -7.59
CA ASP A 12 1.05 19.95 -8.35
C ASP A 12 1.57 19.54 -9.74
N LYS A 13 2.57 20.25 -10.29
CA LYS A 13 3.16 19.94 -11.60
C LYS A 13 4.47 19.17 -11.52
N CYS A 14 5.22 19.30 -10.43
CA CYS A 14 6.58 18.76 -10.34
C CYS A 14 6.69 17.56 -9.39
N ILE A 15 5.71 17.33 -8.52
CA ILE A 15 5.70 16.14 -7.65
C ILE A 15 4.79 15.09 -8.31
N PRO A 16 5.35 13.97 -8.81
CA PRO A 16 4.55 12.92 -9.38
C PRO A 16 3.70 12.27 -8.28
N LEU A 17 2.42 11.98 -8.59
CA LEU A 17 1.52 11.30 -7.65
C LEU A 17 1.99 9.87 -7.33
N VAL A 18 2.68 9.24 -8.28
CA VAL A 18 3.28 7.92 -8.12
C VAL A 18 4.79 8.05 -8.24
N ARG A 19 5.52 7.58 -7.23
CA ARG A 19 6.99 7.61 -7.18
C ARG A 19 7.56 6.20 -7.25
N GLU A 20 8.75 6.05 -7.82
CA GLU A 20 9.48 4.78 -7.72
C GLU A 20 10.19 4.71 -6.35
N ILE A 21 9.96 3.62 -5.61
CA ILE A 21 10.74 3.32 -4.42
C ILE A 21 11.96 2.48 -4.81
N THR A 22 13.12 2.92 -4.34
CA THR A 22 14.41 2.25 -4.48
C THR A 22 15.08 2.16 -3.12
N PHE A 23 16.18 1.41 -2.99
CA PHE A 23 16.88 1.34 -1.72
C PHE A 23 17.51 2.67 -1.29
N GLU A 24 17.83 3.52 -2.27
CA GLU A 24 18.46 4.82 -2.06
C GLU A 24 17.48 5.86 -1.50
N ASN A 25 16.19 5.79 -1.86
CA ASN A 25 15.18 6.75 -1.43
C ASN A 25 14.20 6.19 -0.39
N ALA A 26 14.24 4.90 -0.09
CA ALA A 26 13.30 4.28 0.84
C ALA A 26 13.33 4.91 2.23
N GLU A 27 14.52 5.27 2.73
CA GLU A 27 14.67 5.92 4.04
C GLU A 27 13.93 7.26 4.06
N GLU A 28 14.17 8.13 3.08
CA GLU A 28 13.46 9.41 2.90
C GLU A 28 11.94 9.22 2.79
N LEU A 29 11.49 8.26 1.98
CA LEU A 29 10.05 7.99 1.82
C LEU A 29 9.39 7.54 3.12
N THR A 30 10.10 6.77 3.94
CA THR A 30 9.57 6.31 5.23
C THR A 30 9.57 7.41 6.29
N GLU A 31 10.47 8.40 6.20
CA GLU A 31 10.48 9.58 7.07
C GLU A 31 9.25 10.46 6.90
N GLU A 32 8.59 10.42 5.75
CA GLU A 32 7.33 11.13 5.52
C GLU A 32 6.19 10.62 6.41
N GLY A 33 6.31 9.40 6.96
CA GLY A 33 5.36 8.84 7.93
C GLY A 33 4.00 8.44 7.35
N LEU A 34 3.84 8.44 6.02
CA LEU A 34 2.61 8.03 5.35
C LEU A 34 2.66 6.54 4.96
N PRO A 35 1.56 5.77 5.13
CA PRO A 35 1.47 4.41 4.63
C PRO A 35 1.79 4.33 3.14
N PHE A 36 2.45 3.25 2.74
CA PHE A 36 2.79 3.01 1.35
C PHE A 36 1.68 2.22 0.66
N VAL A 37 1.33 2.62 -0.57
CA VAL A 37 0.48 1.88 -1.50
C VAL A 37 1.37 1.51 -2.68
N ILE A 38 1.90 0.29 -2.68
CA ILE A 38 3.01 -0.13 -3.53
C ILE A 38 2.52 -1.10 -4.58
N LEU A 39 2.70 -0.74 -5.86
CA LEU A 39 2.65 -1.70 -6.96
C LEU A 39 4.03 -2.34 -7.13
N PHE A 40 4.14 -3.62 -6.82
CA PHE A 40 5.27 -4.44 -7.25
C PHE A 40 5.04 -4.88 -8.70
N ARG A 41 5.98 -4.57 -9.58
CA ARG A 41 5.92 -4.88 -11.01
C ARG A 41 7.18 -5.55 -11.51
N ASP A 42 7.09 -6.24 -12.65
CA ASP A 42 8.29 -6.55 -13.43
C ASP A 42 8.77 -5.25 -14.09
N PRO A 43 10.06 -4.86 -13.97
CA PRO A 43 10.57 -3.64 -14.60
C PRO A 43 10.45 -3.64 -16.12
N SER A 44 10.33 -4.82 -16.76
CA SER A 44 10.10 -4.95 -18.20
C SER A 44 8.64 -4.75 -18.63
N ASP A 45 7.68 -4.79 -17.70
CA ASP A 45 6.27 -4.56 -17.97
C ASP A 45 5.89 -3.11 -17.62
N THR A 46 5.70 -2.28 -18.66
CA THR A 46 5.31 -0.88 -18.54
C THR A 46 3.80 -0.67 -18.47
N GLU A 47 2.99 -1.66 -18.84
CA GLU A 47 1.53 -1.50 -18.89
C GLU A 47 0.94 -1.46 -17.47
N ALA A 48 1.46 -2.28 -16.56
CA ALA A 48 1.04 -2.27 -15.15
C ALA A 48 1.31 -0.92 -14.47
N ASP A 49 2.46 -0.30 -14.74
CA ASP A 49 2.85 1.02 -14.21
C ASP A 49 1.91 2.13 -14.70
N LYS A 50 1.67 2.14 -16.01
CA LYS A 50 0.76 3.10 -16.63
C LYS A 50 -0.66 2.96 -16.09
N MET A 51 -1.17 1.73 -16.05
CA MET A 51 -2.49 1.43 -15.52
C MET A 51 -2.62 1.93 -14.08
N TYR A 52 -1.66 1.60 -13.22
CA TYR A 52 -1.72 1.99 -11.81
C TYR A 52 -1.65 3.51 -11.65
N THR A 53 -0.76 4.18 -12.39
CA THR A 53 -0.66 5.64 -12.39
C THR A 53 -1.99 6.30 -12.79
N GLU A 54 -2.66 5.78 -13.82
CA GLU A 54 -3.98 6.26 -14.24
C GLU A 54 -5.04 6.06 -13.14
N GLN A 55 -5.04 4.92 -12.45
CA GLN A 55 -5.97 4.65 -11.35
C GLN A 55 -5.73 5.57 -10.15
N VAL A 56 -4.47 5.79 -9.75
CA VAL A 56 -4.11 6.70 -8.65
C VAL A 56 -4.56 8.12 -8.96
N VAL A 57 -4.30 8.63 -10.16
CA VAL A 57 -4.72 9.98 -10.58
C VAL A 57 -6.25 10.10 -10.56
N ARG A 58 -6.97 9.05 -10.99
CA ARG A 58 -8.43 9.06 -11.07
C ARG A 58 -9.11 8.97 -9.70
N GLU A 59 -8.61 8.11 -8.82
CA GLU A 59 -9.33 7.72 -7.60
C GLU A 59 -8.75 8.27 -6.30
N LEU A 60 -7.45 8.59 -6.29
CA LEU A 60 -6.68 8.91 -5.08
C LEU A 60 -6.08 10.33 -5.08
N HIS A 61 -6.45 11.18 -6.02
CA HIS A 61 -5.92 12.56 -6.10
C HIS A 61 -6.10 13.36 -4.79
N ASP A 62 -7.22 13.17 -4.10
CA ASP A 62 -7.53 13.78 -2.80
C ASP A 62 -6.88 13.08 -1.60
N GLN A 63 -6.28 11.91 -1.80
CA GLN A 63 -5.59 11.10 -0.78
C GLN A 63 -4.07 11.29 -0.81
N LYS A 64 -3.53 12.23 -1.61
CA LYS A 64 -2.09 12.47 -1.76
C LYS A 64 -1.35 12.86 -0.46
N THR A 65 -2.08 13.26 0.57
CA THR A 65 -1.52 13.62 1.89
C THR A 65 -1.78 12.56 2.95
N SER A 66 -2.52 11.49 2.64
CA SER A 66 -2.83 10.39 3.57
C SER A 66 -2.04 9.12 3.29
N VAL A 67 -1.59 8.93 2.04
CA VAL A 67 -0.81 7.76 1.61
C VAL A 67 0.22 8.13 0.55
N ASN A 68 1.29 7.34 0.48
CA ASN A 68 2.30 7.41 -0.56
C ASN A 68 2.08 6.32 -1.61
N CYS A 69 1.70 6.73 -2.83
CA CYS A 69 1.54 5.81 -3.95
C CYS A 69 2.89 5.56 -4.61
N LEU A 70 3.32 4.30 -4.66
CA LEU A 70 4.66 3.91 -5.08
C LEU A 70 4.61 2.79 -6.11
N VAL A 71 5.63 2.73 -6.97
CA VAL A 71 5.98 1.54 -7.76
C VAL A 71 7.32 0.99 -7.32
N ALA A 72 7.44 -0.33 -7.32
CA ALA A 72 8.64 -1.03 -6.90
C ALA A 72 9.02 -2.10 -7.93
N ASP A 73 10.32 -2.23 -8.21
CA ASP A 73 10.88 -3.36 -8.96
C ASP A 73 10.76 -4.63 -8.11
N GLY A 74 9.85 -5.53 -8.50
CA GLY A 74 9.58 -6.76 -7.77
C GLY A 74 10.79 -7.70 -7.68
N LYS A 75 11.77 -7.60 -8.58
CA LYS A 75 13.01 -8.39 -8.55
C LYS A 75 13.95 -7.86 -7.48
N LYS A 76 14.10 -6.54 -7.39
CA LYS A 76 14.91 -5.88 -6.33
C LYS A 76 14.27 -6.04 -4.95
N PHE A 77 12.95 -5.96 -4.88
CA PHE A 77 12.18 -6.08 -3.64
C PHE A 77 11.61 -7.50 -3.40
N ALA A 78 12.36 -8.54 -3.81
CA ALA A 78 11.97 -9.93 -3.60
C ALA A 78 11.78 -10.29 -2.11
N HIS A 79 12.52 -9.65 -1.19
CA HIS A 79 12.39 -9.91 0.25
C HIS A 79 11.02 -9.44 0.81
N PRO A 80 10.56 -8.19 0.57
CA PRO A 80 9.17 -7.80 0.86
C PRO A 80 8.10 -8.70 0.23
N LEU A 81 8.29 -9.13 -1.03
CA LEU A 81 7.35 -10.07 -1.67
C LEU A 81 7.26 -11.40 -0.93
N HIS A 82 8.39 -11.94 -0.49
CA HIS A 82 8.42 -13.19 0.26
C HIS A 82 7.68 -13.08 1.60
N HIS A 83 7.76 -11.93 2.29
CA HIS A 83 6.99 -11.66 3.50
C HIS A 83 5.47 -11.66 3.27
N LEU A 84 5.02 -11.35 2.05
CA LEU A 84 3.63 -11.45 1.62
C LEU A 84 3.25 -12.86 1.16
N GLY A 85 4.16 -13.83 1.21
CA GLY A 85 3.97 -15.17 0.65
C GLY A 85 3.90 -15.17 -0.88
N LYS A 86 4.50 -14.16 -1.53
CA LYS A 86 4.49 -13.95 -2.98
C LYS A 86 5.91 -14.02 -3.55
N SER A 87 5.98 -14.11 -4.87
CA SER A 87 7.23 -14.20 -5.63
C SER A 87 7.16 -13.32 -6.89
N GLU A 88 8.28 -13.22 -7.61
CA GLU A 88 8.34 -12.51 -8.89
C GLU A 88 7.34 -13.05 -9.93
N LYS A 89 6.92 -14.31 -9.81
CA LYS A 89 5.95 -14.93 -10.72
C LYS A 89 4.51 -14.45 -10.50
N ASP A 90 4.23 -13.88 -9.34
CA ASP A 90 2.91 -13.38 -8.97
C ASP A 90 2.70 -11.93 -9.42
N LEU A 91 3.74 -11.28 -9.95
CA LEU A 91 3.68 -9.89 -10.41
C LEU A 91 2.73 -9.74 -11.63
N PRO A 92 2.02 -8.61 -11.75
CA PRO A 92 2.02 -7.46 -10.84
C PRO A 92 1.16 -7.67 -9.58
N LEU A 93 1.54 -7.04 -8.47
CA LEU A 93 0.83 -7.10 -7.19
C LEU A 93 0.72 -5.73 -6.55
N LEU A 94 -0.43 -5.41 -5.98
CA LEU A 94 -0.64 -4.20 -5.18
C LEU A 94 -0.70 -4.57 -3.69
N ALA A 95 0.01 -3.83 -2.86
CA ALA A 95 -0.05 -3.99 -1.41
C ALA A 95 -0.03 -2.64 -0.70
N ILE A 96 -0.60 -2.60 0.50
CA ILE A 96 -0.41 -1.51 1.45
C ILE A 96 0.61 -1.95 2.48
N ASP A 97 1.60 -1.10 2.78
CA ASP A 97 2.44 -1.21 3.98
C ASP A 97 2.11 -0.04 4.93
N SER A 98 1.55 -0.37 6.09
CA SER A 98 1.13 0.60 7.10
C SER A 98 2.23 0.98 8.10
N PHE A 99 3.45 0.47 7.90
CA PHE A 99 4.55 0.43 8.88
C PHE A 99 4.28 -0.38 10.15
N ARG A 100 3.13 -1.03 10.25
CA ARG A 100 2.84 -2.06 11.25
C ARG A 100 2.64 -3.41 10.56
N HIS A 101 1.71 -3.43 9.62
CA HIS A 101 1.35 -4.61 8.85
C HIS A 101 1.27 -4.32 7.35
N MET A 102 1.43 -5.38 6.56
CA MET A 102 1.20 -5.35 5.12
C MET A 102 -0.12 -6.02 4.73
N TYR A 103 -0.84 -5.43 3.78
CA TYR A 103 -2.11 -5.92 3.26
C TYR A 103 -2.06 -6.05 1.74
N LEU A 104 -2.38 -7.23 1.21
CA LEU A 104 -2.47 -7.44 -0.23
C LEU A 104 -3.81 -6.95 -0.77
N PHE A 105 -3.78 -6.32 -1.94
CA PHE A 105 -5.00 -6.07 -2.69
C PHE A 105 -5.58 -7.42 -3.14
N PRO A 106 -6.87 -7.72 -2.90
CA PRO A 106 -7.40 -9.08 -3.06
C PRO A 106 -7.33 -9.62 -4.50
N ASP A 107 -7.61 -8.77 -5.49
CA ASP A 107 -7.69 -9.17 -6.90
C ASP A 107 -7.24 -8.04 -7.82
N MET A 108 -6.07 -8.20 -8.44
CA MET A 108 -5.52 -7.22 -9.37
C MET A 108 -6.36 -6.98 -10.62
N THR A 109 -7.25 -7.91 -11.01
CA THR A 109 -8.14 -7.69 -12.16
C THR A 109 -9.19 -6.61 -11.86
N GLN A 110 -9.49 -6.38 -10.58
CA GLN A 110 -10.48 -5.40 -10.12
C GLN A 110 -9.90 -3.98 -9.96
N ILE A 111 -8.60 -3.78 -10.13
CA ILE A 111 -7.97 -2.47 -9.88
C ILE A 111 -8.49 -1.36 -10.80
N THR A 112 -8.94 -1.71 -12.01
CA THR A 112 -9.48 -0.75 -12.98
C THR A 112 -10.97 -0.45 -12.76
N VAL A 113 -11.64 -1.27 -11.95
CA VAL A 113 -13.06 -1.10 -11.60
C VAL A 113 -13.18 0.12 -10.68
N PRO A 114 -13.97 1.14 -11.09
CA PRO A 114 -14.05 2.39 -10.36
C PRO A 114 -14.37 2.21 -8.88
N GLY A 115 -13.54 2.80 -8.03
CA GLY A 115 -13.73 2.86 -6.58
C GLY A 115 -13.12 1.70 -5.80
N LYS A 116 -12.68 0.62 -6.46
CA LYS A 116 -12.04 -0.51 -5.76
C LYS A 116 -10.70 -0.11 -5.13
N LEU A 117 -9.88 0.64 -5.87
CA LEU A 117 -8.61 1.15 -5.33
C LEU A 117 -8.88 2.13 -4.18
N ARG A 118 -9.84 3.05 -4.35
CA ARG A 118 -10.25 3.97 -3.27
C ARG A 118 -10.73 3.23 -2.03
N GLN A 119 -11.59 2.22 -2.19
CA GLN A 119 -12.13 1.46 -1.07
C GLN A 119 -11.02 0.77 -0.28
N PHE A 120 -9.97 0.28 -0.96
CA PHE A 120 -8.83 -0.33 -0.29
C PHE A 120 -8.11 0.64 0.67
N ILE A 121 -8.00 1.92 0.29
CA ILE A 121 -7.43 2.97 1.15
C ILE A 121 -8.37 3.31 2.32
N LEU A 122 -9.68 3.37 2.07
CA LEU A 122 -10.66 3.61 3.13
C LEU A 122 -10.71 2.45 4.14
N ASP A 123 -10.55 1.21 3.67
CA ASP A 123 -10.51 0.02 4.49
C ASP A 123 -9.25 0.00 5.38
N LEU A 124 -8.13 0.54 4.89
CA LEU A 124 -6.93 0.76 5.71
C LEU A 124 -7.24 1.74 6.85
N HIS A 125 -7.72 2.94 6.52
CA HIS A 125 -7.91 4.00 7.52
C HIS A 125 -9.01 3.69 8.54
N SER A 126 -10.03 2.92 8.16
CA SER A 126 -11.07 2.44 9.07
C SER A 126 -10.63 1.26 9.96
N GLY A 127 -9.43 0.73 9.74
CA GLY A 127 -8.94 -0.48 10.42
C GLY A 127 -9.64 -1.77 9.97
N LYS A 128 -10.47 -1.71 8.91
CA LYS A 128 -11.18 -2.87 8.37
C LYS A 128 -10.20 -3.93 7.88
N LEU A 129 -9.13 -3.56 7.18
CA LEU A 129 -8.13 -4.54 6.70
C LEU A 129 -7.52 -5.37 7.84
N HIS A 130 -7.26 -4.73 8.99
CA HIS A 130 -6.75 -5.41 10.17
C HIS A 130 -7.81 -6.32 10.80
N ARG A 131 -9.05 -5.82 10.93
CA ARG A 131 -10.18 -6.59 11.47
C ARG A 131 -10.48 -7.82 10.62
N GLU A 132 -10.56 -7.67 9.30
CA GLU A 132 -10.88 -8.77 8.38
C GLU A 132 -9.79 -9.83 8.33
N PHE A 133 -8.53 -9.45 8.58
CA PHE A 133 -7.46 -10.43 8.73
C PHE A 133 -7.68 -11.36 9.94
N HIS A 134 -8.13 -10.82 11.07
CA HIS A 134 -8.37 -11.61 12.28
C HIS A 134 -9.73 -12.34 12.31
N HIS A 135 -10.76 -11.74 11.71
CA HIS A 135 -12.15 -12.20 11.87
C HIS A 135 -12.78 -12.72 10.58
N GLY A 136 -12.07 -12.64 9.45
CA GLY A 136 -12.64 -12.86 8.13
C GLY A 136 -13.47 -11.66 7.65
N PRO A 137 -14.05 -11.73 6.44
CA PRO A 137 -14.82 -10.64 5.85
C PRO A 137 -15.95 -10.16 6.79
N ASP A 138 -16.17 -8.85 6.87
CA ASP A 138 -17.30 -8.33 7.64
C ASP A 138 -18.62 -8.90 7.07
N PRO A 139 -19.60 -9.26 7.93
CA PRO A 139 -20.89 -9.75 7.46
C PRO A 139 -21.60 -8.64 6.67
N THR A 140 -21.64 -8.79 5.35
CA THR A 140 -22.25 -7.83 4.43
C THR A 140 -23.78 -7.99 4.37
N THR A 141 -24.47 -6.88 4.10
CA THR A 141 -25.88 -6.88 3.65
C THR A 141 -26.05 -7.71 2.36
N PRO A 142 -27.25 -8.25 2.08
CA PRO A 142 -27.45 -9.42 1.20
C PRO A 142 -26.92 -9.36 -0.24
N ASP A 143 -26.61 -8.19 -0.79
CA ASP A 143 -26.26 -8.03 -2.22
C ASP A 143 -24.82 -8.44 -2.60
N GLN A 144 -23.94 -8.73 -1.64
CA GLN A 144 -22.53 -9.07 -1.92
C GLN A 144 -22.17 -10.57 -1.73
N GLN A 145 -23.14 -11.43 -1.49
CA GLN A 145 -22.89 -12.85 -1.17
C GLN A 145 -22.53 -13.73 -2.38
N LEU A 146 -22.48 -13.19 -3.61
CA LEU A 146 -22.29 -13.99 -4.82
C LEU A 146 -20.83 -14.19 -5.26
N GLU A 147 -19.86 -13.45 -4.71
CA GLU A 147 -18.45 -13.53 -5.17
C GLU A 147 -17.49 -14.18 -4.14
N ALA A 148 -17.93 -14.46 -2.92
CA ALA A 148 -17.08 -14.98 -1.85
C ALA A 148 -17.01 -16.52 -1.80
N GLN A 149 -16.63 -17.18 -2.91
CA GLN A 149 -16.19 -18.59 -2.87
C GLN A 149 -15.00 -18.80 -3.80
N ALA A 150 -13.82 -18.31 -3.38
CA ALA A 150 -12.55 -18.87 -3.84
C ALA A 150 -12.20 -20.10 -2.97
N PRO A 151 -11.82 -21.25 -3.56
CA PRO A 151 -11.52 -22.45 -2.80
C PRO A 151 -10.13 -22.32 -2.17
N GLY A 152 -10.04 -22.22 -0.84
CA GLY A 152 -8.73 -22.31 -0.19
C GLY A 152 -8.57 -21.91 1.27
N GLN A 153 -9.59 -21.42 1.98
CA GLN A 153 -9.43 -21.10 3.42
C GLN A 153 -10.57 -21.70 4.23
N GLN A 154 -10.27 -22.82 4.89
CA GLN A 154 -11.12 -23.36 5.94
C GLN A 154 -11.20 -22.35 7.09
N PRO A 155 -12.40 -22.09 7.66
CA PRO A 155 -12.50 -21.27 8.85
C PRO A 155 -11.84 -22.03 10.00
N ASN A 156 -10.68 -21.54 10.45
CA ASN A 156 -9.96 -22.13 11.56
C ASN A 156 -10.69 -21.77 12.87
N GLN A 157 -11.76 -22.52 13.17
CA GLN A 157 -12.41 -22.47 14.48
C GLN A 157 -11.50 -23.18 15.49
N GLY A 158 -10.54 -22.43 16.04
CA GLY A 158 -9.65 -22.88 17.12
C GLY A 158 -8.18 -22.97 16.73
N GLY A 159 -7.47 -21.85 16.74
CA GLY A 159 -6.01 -21.85 16.62
C GLY A 159 -5.47 -20.42 16.60
N GLN A 160 -4.56 -20.12 17.54
CA GLN A 160 -3.74 -18.92 17.68
C GLN A 160 -4.02 -17.79 16.69
N GLN A 161 -4.58 -16.69 17.21
CA GLN A 161 -4.77 -15.43 16.50
C GLN A 161 -3.40 -14.93 16.03
N THR A 162 -3.04 -15.17 14.77
CA THR A 162 -1.79 -14.67 14.17
C THR A 162 -2.03 -13.27 13.65
N ASP A 163 -1.08 -12.36 13.88
CA ASP A 163 -1.12 -11.01 13.33
C ASP A 163 -0.89 -11.01 11.80
N PRO A 164 -1.38 -9.99 11.06
CA PRO A 164 -1.03 -9.83 9.67
C PRO A 164 0.50 -9.68 9.49
N PRO A 165 1.05 -10.03 8.32
CA PRO A 165 2.49 -9.94 8.09
C PRO A 165 3.04 -8.57 8.48
N GLU A 166 4.09 -8.55 9.29
CA GLU A 166 4.70 -7.30 9.74
C GLU A 166 5.28 -6.50 8.56
N SER A 167 5.27 -5.18 8.71
CA SER A 167 5.89 -4.26 7.75
C SER A 167 7.37 -4.56 7.53
N VAL A 168 7.75 -4.76 6.28
CA VAL A 168 9.17 -4.87 5.89
C VAL A 168 9.79 -3.49 5.70
N PHE A 169 9.03 -2.53 5.17
CA PHE A 169 9.53 -1.18 4.92
C PHE A 169 9.76 -0.40 6.23
N ASN A 170 9.17 -0.83 7.36
CA ASN A 170 9.53 -0.32 8.69
C ASN A 170 11.02 -0.50 9.01
N LYS A 171 11.70 -1.50 8.42
CA LYS A 171 13.15 -1.71 8.56
C LYS A 171 14.00 -0.70 7.77
N LEU A 172 13.38 0.04 6.85
CA LEU A 172 14.04 1.05 6.03
C LEU A 172 13.90 2.46 6.63
N LYS A 173 13.18 2.60 7.75
CA LYS A 173 13.18 3.84 8.54
C LYS A 173 14.57 4.19 9.05
N PRO A 174 14.81 5.48 9.35
CA PRO A 174 16.03 5.89 10.04
C PRO A 174 16.26 5.02 11.27
N SER A 175 17.46 4.45 11.35
CA SER A 175 17.79 3.47 12.37
C SER A 175 18.50 4.13 13.56
N ASP A 176 18.15 3.71 14.78
CA ASP A 176 18.85 4.10 16.02
C ASP A 176 20.35 3.74 16.01
N ASN A 177 20.73 2.75 15.21
CA ASN A 177 22.13 2.36 15.06
C ASN A 177 22.96 3.39 14.27
N ARG A 178 22.30 4.28 13.52
CA ARG A 178 22.95 5.30 12.66
C ARG A 178 22.62 6.73 13.10
N TYR A 179 21.46 6.95 13.71
CA TYR A 179 20.98 8.27 14.12
C TYR A 179 20.47 8.26 15.56
N THR A 180 20.58 9.39 16.25
CA THR A 180 19.77 9.63 17.45
C THR A 180 18.42 10.16 16.99
N LEU A 181 17.36 9.35 17.12
CA LEU A 181 16.02 9.74 16.68
C LEU A 181 15.40 10.73 17.68
N LEU A 182 14.97 11.88 17.16
CA LEU A 182 14.23 12.87 17.95
C LEU A 182 12.74 12.50 17.95
N GLU A 183 12.28 11.83 18.99
CA GLU A 183 10.85 11.69 19.23
C GLU A 183 10.28 13.07 19.57
N LYS A 184 9.48 13.67 18.67
CA LYS A 184 8.71 14.87 19.01
C LYS A 184 7.67 14.49 20.05
N GLN A 185 7.99 14.69 21.32
CA GLN A 185 6.98 14.78 22.38
C GLN A 185 6.18 16.07 22.12
N GLU A 186 5.08 15.95 21.37
CA GLU A 186 4.09 17.02 21.26
C GLU A 186 3.50 17.25 22.66
N LEU A 187 3.61 18.49 23.15
CA LEU A 187 3.06 18.98 24.42
C LEU A 187 1.60 19.40 24.26
#